data_AF-A0A350DNY8-F1
#
_entry.id   AF-A0A350DNY8-F1
#
_cell.length_a   1.000
_cell.length_b   1.000
_cell.length_c   1.000
_cell.angle_alpha   90.00
_cell.angle_beta   90.00
_cell.angle_gamma   90.00
#
_symmetry.space_group_name_H-M   'P 1'
#
loop_
_entity.id
_entity.type
_entity.pdbx_description
1 polymer ?
#
loop_
_entity_poly.entity_id
_entity_poly.type
_entity_poly.pdbx_seq_one_letter_code
_entity_poly.pdbx_strand_id
1 'polypeptide(L)' 'YDVLDGILMSYIDEDMGYQDIVDKGFDADLVAKVIKMVDNSEFKRAQAPIGTKISHKAFGRERRFPLVNKWSIKG' A
#
# COMPACT_ATOMS: atom_id res chain seq x y z
N TYR A 1 16.21 3.67 1.04
CA TYR A 1 14.84 3.12 1.07
C TYR A 1 13.79 4.23 1.13
N ASP A 2 14.22 5.48 1.32
CA ASP A 2 13.41 6.69 1.50
C ASP A 2 12.30 6.90 0.45
N VAL A 3 12.59 6.63 -0.84
CA VAL A 3 11.58 6.75 -1.90
C VAL A 3 10.47 5.71 -1.75
N LEU A 4 10.83 4.44 -1.46
CA LEU A 4 9.85 3.38 -1.26
C LEU A 4 9.01 3.67 -0.02
N ASP A 5 9.65 4.04 1.08
CA ASP A 5 8.98 4.31 2.35
C ASP A 5 8.03 5.50 2.23
N GLY A 6 8.41 6.54 1.47
CA GLY A 6 7.52 7.67 1.16
C GLY A 6 6.27 7.26 0.38
N ILE A 7 6.41 6.36 -0.59
CA ILE A 7 5.26 5.82 -1.35
C ILE A 7 4.37 4.96 -0.44
N LEU A 8 4.97 4.09 0.38
CA LEU A 8 4.23 3.22 1.31
C LEU A 8 3.46 4.04 2.36
N MET A 9 4.09 5.07 2.93
CA MET A 9 3.46 5.99 3.87
C MET A 9 2.23 6.66 3.23
N SER A 10 2.40 7.20 2.02
CA SER A 10 1.31 7.88 1.31
C SER A 10 0.16 6.92 0.96
N TYR A 11 0.48 5.70 0.51
CA TYR A 11 -0.55 4.73 0.10
C TYR A 11 -1.25 4.04 1.28
N ILE A 12 -0.51 3.68 2.34
CA ILE A 12 -1.03 2.85 3.44
C ILE A 12 -1.49 3.71 4.60
N ASP A 13 -0.66 4.64 5.07
CA ASP A 13 -0.97 5.43 6.26
C ASP A 13 -1.91 6.59 5.92
N GLU A 14 -1.70 7.27 4.79
CA GLU A 14 -2.49 8.43 4.35
C GLU A 14 -3.67 8.10 3.41
N ASP A 15 -3.86 6.83 3.01
CA ASP A 15 -4.91 6.37 2.07
C ASP A 15 -4.96 7.14 0.72
N MET A 16 -3.82 7.65 0.25
CA MET A 16 -3.79 8.41 -1.00
C MET A 16 -3.99 7.50 -2.23
N GLY A 17 -4.71 8.02 -3.22
CA GLY A 17 -4.86 7.35 -4.51
C GLY A 17 -3.58 7.42 -5.34
N TYR A 18 -3.52 6.61 -6.40
CA TYR A 18 -2.38 6.60 -7.32
C TYR A 18 -2.03 8.00 -7.85
N GLN A 19 -3.03 8.75 -8.33
CA GLN A 19 -2.79 10.05 -8.93
C GLN A 19 -2.25 11.06 -7.91
N ASP A 20 -2.81 11.07 -6.69
CA ASP A 20 -2.37 11.98 -5.64
C ASP A 20 -0.91 11.73 -5.23
N ILE A 21 -0.46 10.47 -5.26
CA ILE A 21 0.92 10.10 -4.97
C ILE A 21 1.85 10.53 -6.12
N VAL A 22 1.42 10.40 -7.37
CA VAL A 22 2.19 10.91 -8.51
C VAL A 22 2.31 12.44 -8.46
N ASP A 23 1.23 13.13 -8.10
CA ASP A 23 1.20 14.59 -8.00
C ASP A 23 2.09 15.13 -6.85
N LYS A 24 2.39 14.30 -5.84
CA LYS A 24 3.43 14.58 -4.83
C LYS A 24 4.87 14.55 -5.38
N GLY A 25 5.05 14.18 -6.65
CA GLY A 25 6.34 14.17 -7.35
C GLY A 25 7.03 12.81 -7.40
N PHE A 26 6.33 11.72 -7.09
CA PHE A 26 6.87 10.37 -7.23
C PHE A 26 6.74 9.87 -8.68
N ASP A 27 7.68 9.04 -9.11
CA ASP A 27 7.66 8.41 -10.43
C ASP A 27 6.43 7.51 -10.62
N ALA A 28 5.68 7.75 -11.70
CA ALA A 28 4.43 7.07 -12.00
C ALA A 28 4.57 5.54 -12.11
N ASP A 29 5.58 5.07 -12.81
CA ASP A 29 5.81 3.64 -13.00
C ASP A 29 6.20 2.96 -11.68
N LEU A 30 7.00 3.64 -10.86
CA LEU A 30 7.37 3.17 -9.53
C LEU A 30 6.17 3.10 -8.60
N VAL A 31 5.33 4.14 -8.54
CA VAL A 31 4.12 4.16 -7.71
C VAL A 31 3.18 3.02 -8.11
N ALA A 32 2.94 2.85 -9.42
CA ALA A 32 2.09 1.77 -9.93
C ALA A 32 2.64 0.38 -9.56
N LYS A 33 3.96 0.21 -9.65
CA LYS A 33 4.63 -1.04 -9.27
C LYS A 33 4.48 -1.31 -7.77
N VAL A 34 4.71 -0.32 -6.92
CA VAL A 34 4.63 -0.47 -5.45
C VAL A 34 3.21 -0.80 -5.02
N ILE A 35 2.21 -0.04 -5.48
CA ILE A 35 0.79 -0.31 -5.17
C ILE A 35 0.42 -1.75 -5.55
N LYS A 36 0.77 -2.18 -6.77
CA LYS A 36 0.50 -3.54 -7.23
C LYS A 36 1.20 -4.61 -6.38
N MET A 37 2.44 -4.37 -5.96
CA MET A 37 3.16 -5.29 -5.07
C MET A 37 2.53 -5.37 -3.67
N VAL A 38 2.07 -4.24 -3.15
CA VAL A 38 1.33 -4.19 -1.88
C VAL A 38 0.08 -5.05 -2.02
N ASP A 39 -0.82 -4.74 -2.96
CA ASP A 39 -2.10 -5.44 -3.07
C ASP A 39 -1.94 -6.95 -3.32
N ASN A 40 -0.97 -7.35 -4.17
CA ASN A 40 -0.70 -8.78 -4.42
C ASN A 40 -0.13 -9.52 -3.20
N SER A 41 0.34 -8.80 -2.18
CA SER A 41 0.95 -9.40 -1.00
C SER A 41 -0.03 -9.56 0.17
N GLU A 42 -1.32 -9.24 0.01
CA GLU A 42 -2.33 -9.42 1.07
C GLU A 42 -2.36 -10.85 1.61
N PHE A 43 -2.29 -11.84 0.71
CA PHE A 43 -2.33 -13.26 1.11
C PHE A 43 -1.16 -13.66 2.03
N LYS A 44 0.00 -13.01 1.88
CA LYS A 44 1.17 -13.25 2.74
C LYS A 44 0.96 -12.61 4.11
N ARG A 45 0.41 -11.39 4.14
CA ARG A 45 0.15 -10.67 5.40
C ARG A 45 -0.94 -11.33 6.24
N ALA A 46 -1.95 -11.91 5.60
CA ALA A 46 -3.00 -12.66 6.29
C ALA A 46 -2.46 -13.91 7.03
N GLN A 47 -1.28 -14.42 6.63
CA GLN A 47 -0.61 -15.56 7.27
C GLN A 47 0.48 -15.12 8.26
N ALA A 48 0.77 -13.82 8.36
CA ALA A 48 1.78 -13.32 9.27
C ALA A 48 1.28 -13.40 10.72
N PRO A 49 2.18 -13.66 11.69
CA PRO A 49 1.82 -13.59 13.10
C PRO A 49 1.41 -12.15 13.48
N ILE A 50 0.63 -12.03 14.56
CA ILE A 50 0.29 -10.72 15.11
C ILE A 50 1.56 -9.99 15.59
N GLY A 51 1.70 -8.72 15.23
CA GLY A 51 2.83 -7.87 15.61
C GLY A 51 2.38 -6.62 16.36
N THR A 52 3.32 -5.97 17.04
CA THR A 52 3.06 -4.73 17.78
C THR A 52 2.85 -3.56 16.83
N LYS A 53 1.76 -2.80 17.02
CA LYS A 53 1.47 -1.59 16.25
C LYS A 53 2.32 -0.41 16.76
N ILE A 54 2.97 0.29 15.83
CA ILE A 54 3.73 1.54 16.08
C ILE A 54 3.37 2.69 15.14
N SER A 55 2.76 2.40 13.98
CA SER A 55 2.33 3.38 12.98
C SER A 55 0.88 3.83 13.19
N HIS A 56 0.43 4.83 12.42
CA HIS A 56 -0.97 5.27 12.45
C HIS A 56 -1.91 4.17 11.96
N LYS A 57 -1.55 3.46 10.88
CA LYS A 57 -2.30 2.31 10.36
C LYS A 57 -1.46 1.04 10.35
N ALA A 58 -1.99 -0.02 10.95
CA ALA A 58 -1.37 -1.34 10.94
C ALA A 58 -1.98 -2.28 9.89
N PHE A 59 -1.13 -3.14 9.31
CA PHE A 59 -1.58 -4.29 8.52
C PHE A 59 -2.25 -5.32 9.44
N GLY A 60 -3.57 -5.31 9.47
CA GLY A 60 -4.37 -6.11 10.39
C GLY A 60 -5.78 -5.57 10.47
N ARG A 61 -6.26 -5.29 11.69
CA ARG A 61 -7.65 -4.83 11.90
C ARG A 61 -7.99 -3.55 11.13
N GLU A 62 -7.03 -2.66 10.95
CA GLU A 62 -7.22 -1.29 10.45
C GLU A 62 -7.14 -1.17 8.94
N ARG A 63 -6.45 -2.09 8.27
CA ARG A 63 -6.39 -2.16 6.81
C ARG A 63 -6.99 -3.48 6.33
N ARG A 64 -8.29 -3.47 6.04
CA ARG A 64 -9.04 -4.65 5.57
C ARG A 64 -9.22 -4.59 4.06
N PHE A 65 -8.40 -5.34 3.34
CA PHE A 65 -8.50 -5.51 1.90
C PHE A 65 -8.88 -6.95 1.55
N PRO A 66 -9.62 -7.17 0.45
CA PRO A 66 -9.96 -8.52 0.01
C PRO A 66 -8.70 -9.27 -0.44
N LEU A 67 -8.64 -10.57 -0.13
CA LEU A 67 -7.55 -11.45 -0.60
C LEU A 67 -7.58 -11.64 -2.12
N VAL A 68 -8.79 -11.79 -2.68
CA VAL A 68 -9.01 -11.81 -4.13
C VAL A 68 -9.45 -10.42 -4.53
N ASN A 69 -8.52 -9.67 -5.11
CA ASN A 69 -8.75 -8.30 -5.57
C ASN A 69 -8.39 -8.19 -7.06
N LYS A 70 -9.29 -7.61 -7.87
CA LYS A 70 -9.07 -7.31 -9.30
C LYS A 70 -9.09 -5.81 -9.58
N TRP A 71 -8.98 -4.98 -8.54
CA TRP A 71 -8.84 -3.54 -8.70
C TRP A 71 -7.58 -3.20 -9.50
N SER A 72 -7.67 -2.21 -10.37
CA SER A 72 -6.55 -1.72 -11.17
C SER A 72 -6.54 -0.19 -11.20
N ILE A 73 -5.33 0.37 -11.19
CA ILE A 73 -5.10 1.82 -11.30
C ILE A 73 -5.65 2.37 -12.62
N LYS A 74 -5.51 1.59 -13.69
CA LYS A 74 -6.17 1.83 -14.98
C LYS A 74 -7.57 1.24 -14.87
N GLY A 75 -8.49 2.00 -14.30
CA GLY A 75 -9.93 1.77 -14.44
C GLY A 75 -10.38 2.14 -15.84
#